data_AF-A0A970VXI6-F1
#
_entry.id   AF-A0A970VXI6-F1
#
_cell.length_a   1.000
_cell.length_b   1.000
_cell.length_c   1.000
_cell.angle_alpha   90.00
_cell.angle_beta   90.00
_cell.angle_gamma   90.00
#
_symmetry.space_group_name_H-M   'P 1'
#
loop_
_entity.id
_entity.type
_entity.pdbx_description
1 polymer ?
#
loop_
_entity_poly.entity_id
_entity_poly.type
_entity_poly.pdbx_seq_one_letter_code
_entity_poly.pdbx_strand_id
1 'polypeptide(L)'
;MWQRIRRELLIEYYWWRRHSRKKRYLDSSLGLMGILIIISGIAVMVFIGQAIAVIFRNMIPFVGGAQIAGVYWYSVTFALKMCLALLILFVSIIGFLIFKFTRNR
;
A
#
# COMPACT_ATOMS: atom_id res chain seq x y z
N MET A 1 25.49 -49.56 1.58
CA MET A 1 25.60 -48.14 2.03
C MET A 1 24.99 -47.15 1.04
N TRP A 2 25.31 -47.21 -0.25
CA TRP A 2 24.80 -46.28 -1.28
C TRP A 2 23.27 -46.14 -1.35
N GLN A 3 22.54 -47.26 -1.19
CA GLN A 3 21.07 -47.29 -1.18
C GLN A 3 20.43 -46.60 0.04
N ARG A 4 21.16 -46.42 1.15
CA ARG A 4 20.69 -45.66 2.32
C ARG A 4 20.81 -44.16 2.08
N ILE A 5 21.99 -43.71 1.64
CA ILE A 5 22.28 -42.30 1.34
C ILE A 5 21.31 -41.76 0.28
N ARG A 6 21.03 -42.54 -0.76
CA ARG A 6 20.06 -42.16 -1.80
C ARG A 6 18.63 -42.01 -1.26
N ARG A 7 18.25 -42.81 -0.27
CA ARG A 7 16.93 -42.72 0.38
C ARG A 7 16.82 -41.48 1.26
N GLU A 8 17.85 -41.21 2.06
CA GLU A 8 17.91 -40.01 2.91
C GLU A 8 17.85 -38.73 2.07
N LEU A 9 18.63 -38.64 0.99
CA LEU A 9 18.58 -37.50 0.07
C LEU A 9 17.21 -37.30 -0.60
N LEU A 10 16.50 -38.39 -0.94
CA LEU A 10 15.16 -38.28 -1.53
C LEU A 10 14.12 -37.79 -0.52
N ILE A 11 14.22 -38.22 0.74
CA ILE A 11 13.35 -37.74 1.82
C ILE A 11 13.60 -36.26 2.05
N GLU A 12 14.87 -35.86 2.17
CA GLU A 12 15.26 -34.48 2.39
C GLU A 12 14.85 -33.56 1.23
N TYR A 13 15.05 -34.02 -0.01
CA TYR A 13 14.55 -33.33 -1.20
C TYR A 13 13.02 -33.20 -1.21
N TYR A 14 12.29 -34.25 -0.81
CA TYR A 14 10.83 -34.21 -0.75
C TYR A 14 10.34 -33.19 0.29
N TRP A 15 10.94 -33.19 1.49
CA TRP A 15 10.63 -32.21 2.54
C TRP A 15 10.99 -30.78 2.14
N TRP A 16 12.15 -30.59 1.50
CA TRP A 16 12.57 -29.30 0.97
C TRP A 16 11.63 -28.78 -0.10
N ARG A 17 11.25 -29.63 -1.07
CA ARG A 17 10.33 -29.28 -2.15
C ARG A 17 8.94 -28.92 -1.62
N ARG A 18 8.46 -29.64 -0.59
CA ARG A 18 7.17 -29.38 0.07
C ARG A 18 7.18 -28.06 0.84
N HIS A 19 8.24 -27.78 1.61
CA HIS A 19 8.39 -26.51 2.32
C HIS A 19 8.58 -25.32 1.38
N SER A 20 9.40 -25.48 0.34
CA SER A 20 9.71 -24.41 -0.62
C SER A 20 8.47 -23.97 -1.42
N ARG A 21 7.62 -24.91 -1.85
CA ARG A 21 6.34 -24.58 -2.53
C ARG A 21 5.35 -23.86 -1.61
N LYS A 22 5.22 -24.29 -0.35
CA LYS A 22 4.29 -23.65 0.60
C LYS A 22 4.73 -22.23 0.98
N LYS A 23 6.04 -21.98 1.08
CA LYS A 23 6.57 -20.66 1.46
C LYS A 23 6.52 -19.64 0.32
N ARG A 24 6.85 -20.05 -0.92
CA ARG A 24 6.86 -19.14 -2.09
C ARG A 24 5.51 -18.53 -2.46
N TYR A 25 4.42 -19.29 -2.36
CA TYR A 25 3.09 -18.78 -2.75
C TYR A 25 2.53 -17.74 -1.76
N LEU A 26 2.97 -17.79 -0.50
CA LEU A 26 2.49 -16.90 0.56
C LEU A 26 3.30 -15.60 0.64
N ASP A 27 4.60 -15.63 0.35
CA ASP A 27 5.43 -14.41 0.39
C ASP A 27 5.25 -13.53 -0.87
N SER A 28 5.01 -14.15 -2.03
CA SER A 28 4.89 -13.41 -3.31
C SER A 28 3.58 -12.63 -3.44
N SER A 29 2.45 -13.22 -3.04
CA SER A 29 1.13 -12.61 -3.19
C SER A 29 0.87 -11.46 -2.21
N LEU A 30 1.34 -11.58 -0.95
CA LEU A 30 1.25 -10.52 0.04
C LEU A 30 2.15 -9.33 -0.31
N GLY A 31 3.37 -9.58 -0.80
CA GLY A 31 4.26 -8.52 -1.28
C GLY A 31 3.67 -7.76 -2.46
N LEU A 32 3.12 -8.46 -3.46
CA LEU A 32 2.45 -7.85 -4.60
C LEU A 32 1.21 -7.04 -4.20
N MET A 33 0.37 -7.56 -3.28
CA MET A 33 -0.78 -6.81 -2.76
C MET A 33 -0.35 -5.54 -2.02
N GLY A 34 0.70 -5.61 -1.19
CA GLY A 34 1.24 -4.44 -0.49
C GLY A 34 1.71 -3.35 -1.45
N ILE A 35 2.45 -3.72 -2.49
CA ILE A 35 2.94 -2.78 -3.51
C ILE A 35 1.76 -2.16 -4.28
N LEU A 36 0.77 -2.96 -4.69
CA LEU A 36 -0.43 -2.46 -5.38
C LEU A 36 -1.24 -1.48 -4.52
N ILE A 37 -1.35 -1.75 -3.22
CA ILE A 37 -2.04 -0.85 -2.27
C ILE A 37 -1.27 0.47 -2.14
N ILE A 38 0.06 0.43 -2.03
CA ILE A 38 0.88 1.65 -1.96
C ILE A 38 0.76 2.46 -3.25
N ILE A 39 0.88 1.83 -4.43
CA ILE A 39 0.77 2.51 -5.72
C ILE A 39 -0.62 3.11 -5.92
N SER A 40 -1.69 2.36 -5.61
CA SER A 40 -3.05 2.88 -5.70
C SER A 40 -3.30 4.04 -4.72
N GLY A 41 -2.71 3.99 -3.53
CA GLY A 41 -2.78 5.08 -2.57
C GLY A 41 -2.10 6.36 -3.03
N ILE A 42 -0.90 6.24 -3.60
CA ILE A 42 -0.19 7.38 -4.20
C ILE A 42 -1.02 7.95 -5.36
N ALA A 43 -1.57 7.10 -6.23
CA ALA A 43 -2.41 7.54 -7.34
C ALA A 43 -3.64 8.34 -6.86
N VAL A 44 -4.37 7.81 -5.87
CA VAL A 44 -5.54 8.49 -5.27
C VAL A 44 -5.14 9.84 -4.67
N MET A 45 -4.00 9.91 -3.99
CA MET A 45 -3.50 11.14 -3.39
C MET A 45 -3.20 12.22 -4.44
N VAL A 46 -2.60 11.83 -5.57
CA VAL A 46 -2.37 12.73 -6.72
C VAL A 46 -3.69 13.21 -7.32
N PHE A 47 -4.66 12.32 -7.53
CA PHE A 47 -5.98 12.69 -8.07
C PHE A 47 -6.72 13.69 -7.18
N ILE A 48 -6.73 13.45 -5.86
CA ILE A 48 -7.38 14.34 -4.90
C ILE A 48 -6.66 15.70 -4.86
N GLY A 49 -5.33 15.71 -4.82
CA GLY A 49 -4.54 16.95 -4.85
C GLY A 49 -4.82 17.78 -6.10
N GLN A 50 -4.89 17.14 -7.28
CA GLN A 50 -5.25 17.82 -8.53
C GLN A 50 -6.68 18.35 -8.53
N ALA A 51 -7.66 17.55 -8.09
CA ALA A 51 -9.05 17.98 -8.03
C ALA A 51 -9.23 19.19 -7.12
N ILE A 52 -8.58 19.17 -5.96
CA ILE A 52 -8.56 20.29 -5.01
C ILE A 52 -7.94 21.53 -5.67
N ALA A 53 -6.76 21.40 -6.30
CA ALA A 53 -6.09 22.52 -6.97
C ALA A 53 -6.96 23.18 -8.07
N VAL A 54 -7.73 22.39 -8.81
CA VAL A 54 -8.67 22.90 -9.82
C VAL A 54 -9.82 23.67 -9.17
N ILE A 55 -10.43 23.14 -8.11
CA ILE A 55 -11.49 23.84 -7.36
C ILE A 55 -10.99 25.19 -6.86
N PHE A 56 -9.78 25.21 -6.28
CA PHE A 56 -9.19 26.43 -5.75
C PHE A 56 -8.83 27.44 -6.84
N ARG A 57 -8.30 27.00 -7.99
CA ARG A 57 -8.07 27.88 -9.15
C ARG A 57 -9.37 28.50 -9.68
N ASN A 58 -10.45 27.73 -9.72
CA ASN A 58 -11.75 28.22 -10.14
C ASN A 58 -12.39 29.20 -9.15
N MET A 59 -11.99 29.17 -7.88
CA MET A 59 -12.42 30.17 -6.89
C MET A 59 -11.69 31.49 -7.02
N ILE A 60 -10.44 31.54 -7.51
CA ILE A 60 -9.61 32.76 -7.63
C ILE A 60 -10.36 33.98 -8.23
N PRO A 61 -11.11 33.88 -9.34
CA PRO A 61 -11.82 35.04 -9.89
C PRO A 61 -12.95 35.60 -9.00
N PHE A 62 -13.39 34.85 -7.98
CA PHE A 62 -14.43 35.25 -7.04
C PHE A 62 -13.88 35.81 -5.72
N VAL A 63 -12.56 35.89 -5.56
CA VAL A 63 -11.92 36.31 -4.30
C VAL A 63 -11.02 37.53 -4.53
N GLY A 64 -11.17 38.57 -3.71
CA GLY A 64 -10.38 39.80 -3.82
C GLY A 64 -8.89 39.56 -3.52
N GLY A 65 -7.99 40.37 -4.09
CA GLY A 65 -6.53 40.14 -4.12
C GLY A 65 -5.85 39.71 -2.81
N ALA A 66 -6.27 40.25 -1.66
CA ALA A 66 -5.73 39.86 -0.35
C ALA A 66 -6.18 38.46 0.12
N GLN A 67 -7.34 38.00 -0.32
CA GLN A 67 -7.93 36.71 0.07
C GLN A 67 -7.38 35.54 -0.76
N ILE A 68 -6.75 35.81 -1.92
CA ILE A 68 -6.11 34.79 -2.77
C ILE A 68 -5.03 34.02 -1.99
N ALA A 69 -4.23 34.73 -1.19
CA ALA A 69 -3.20 34.10 -0.35
C ALA A 69 -3.82 33.19 0.72
N GLY A 70 -4.91 33.61 1.36
CA GLY A 70 -5.60 32.80 2.37
C GLY A 70 -6.22 31.53 1.77
N VAL A 71 -6.82 31.65 0.59
CA VAL A 71 -7.38 30.53 -0.18
C VAL A 71 -6.28 29.53 -0.58
N TYR A 72 -5.11 30.02 -0.98
CA TYR A 72 -3.95 29.17 -1.27
C TYR A 72 -3.48 28.39 -0.03
N TRP A 73 -3.24 29.05 1.10
CA TRP A 73 -2.82 28.37 2.33
C TRP A 73 -3.86 27.39 2.86
N TYR A 74 -5.14 27.71 2.74
CA TYR A 74 -6.23 26.80 3.11
C TYR A 74 -6.24 25.54 2.23
N SER A 75 -6.01 25.70 0.93
CA SER A 75 -5.92 24.57 0.00
C SER A 75 -4.75 23.63 0.30
N VAL A 76 -3.57 24.19 0.61
CA VAL A 76 -2.38 23.43 0.98
C VAL A 76 -2.58 22.68 2.30
N THR A 77 -3.12 23.35 3.32
CA THR A 77 -3.39 22.72 4.61
C THR A 77 -4.47 21.64 4.53
N PHE A 78 -5.51 21.84 3.70
CA PHE A 78 -6.52 20.82 3.44
C PHE A 78 -5.93 19.61 2.71
N ALA A 79 -5.12 19.83 1.67
CA ALA A 79 -4.44 18.76 0.95
C ALA A 79 -3.54 17.94 1.88
N LEU A 80 -2.75 18.60 2.74
CA LEU A 80 -1.90 17.93 3.73
C LEU A 80 -2.72 17.07 4.71
N LYS A 81 -3.83 17.60 5.25
CA LYS A 81 -4.73 16.85 6.15
C LYS A 81 -5.31 15.62 5.45
N MET A 82 -5.75 15.75 4.21
CA MET A 82 -6.29 14.63 3.42
C MET A 82 -5.24 13.56 3.14
N CYS A 83 -4.01 13.96 2.82
CA CYS A 83 -2.90 13.03 2.63
C CYS A 83 -2.59 12.25 3.90
N LEU A 84 -2.55 12.93 5.04
CA LEU A 84 -2.28 12.31 6.34
C LEU A 84 -3.39 11.31 6.73
N ALA A 85 -4.65 11.68 6.52
CA ALA A 85 -5.80 10.80 6.74
C ALA A 85 -5.76 9.54 5.85
N LEU A 86 -5.41 9.69 4.56
CA LEU A 86 -5.24 8.56 3.64
C LEU A 86 -4.10 7.65 4.05
N LEU A 87 -2.97 8.21 4.48
CA LEU A 87 -1.80 7.44 4.92
C LEU A 87 -2.17 6.57 6.14
N ILE A 88 -2.87 7.13 7.12
CA ILE A 88 -3.39 6.39 8.28
C ILE A 88 -4.32 5.26 7.82
N LEU A 89 -5.23 5.54 6.88
CA LEU A 89 -6.17 4.55 6.36
C LEU A 89 -5.43 3.40 5.66
N PHE A 90 -4.42 3.68 4.83
CA PHE A 90 -3.64 2.62 4.18
C PHE A 90 -2.84 1.79 5.17
N VAL A 91 -2.19 2.41 6.15
CA VAL A 91 -1.47 1.69 7.20
C VAL A 91 -2.43 0.80 7.99
N SER A 92 -3.62 1.30 8.31
CA SER A 92 -4.66 0.52 9.01
C SER A 92 -5.16 -0.66 8.17
N ILE A 93 -5.38 -0.49 6.87
CA ILE A 93 -5.79 -1.56 5.96
C ILE A 93 -4.70 -2.62 5.84
N ILE A 94 -3.45 -2.21 5.66
CA ILE A 94 -2.30 -3.12 5.56
C ILE A 94 -2.17 -3.92 6.86
N GLY A 95 -2.20 -3.25 8.02
CA GLY A 95 -2.18 -3.91 9.33
C GLY A 95 -3.32 -4.90 9.51
N PHE A 96 -4.54 -4.51 9.12
CA PHE A 96 -5.71 -5.40 9.16
C PHE A 96 -5.56 -6.62 8.26
N LEU A 97 -5.07 -6.44 7.02
CA LEU A 97 -4.82 -7.54 6.08
C LEU A 97 -3.78 -8.51 6.64
N ILE A 98 -2.64 -8.00 7.14
CA ILE A 98 -1.59 -8.82 7.75
C ILE A 98 -2.17 -9.61 8.93
N PHE A 99 -2.92 -8.96 9.83
CA PHE A 99 -3.54 -9.62 10.98
C PHE A 99 -4.54 -10.70 10.55
N LYS A 100 -5.41 -10.41 9.59
CA LYS A 100 -6.42 -11.34 9.07
C LYS A 100 -5.78 -12.57 8.43
N PHE A 101 -4.75 -12.40 7.60
CA PHE A 101 -4.05 -13.52 6.97
C PHE A 101 -3.17 -14.31 7.95
N THR A 102 -2.62 -13.65 8.96
CA THR A 102 -1.82 -14.31 10.01
C THR A 102 -2.70 -15.14 10.94
N ARG A 103 -3.91 -14.66 11.28
CA ARG A 103 -4.84 -15.34 12.19
C ARG A 103 -5.63 -16.47 11.52
N ASN A 104 -5.70 -16.50 10.19
CA ASN A 104 -6.36 -17.57 9.43
C ASN A 104 -5.41 -18.72 9.03
N ARG A 105 -4.18 -18.73 9.58
CA ARG A 105 -3.25 -19.87 9.60
C ARG A 105 -3.26 -20.53 10.97
#